data_AF-A0ABD0QVI4-F1
#
_entry.id   AF-A0ABD0QVI4-F1
#
_cell.length_a   1.000
_cell.length_b   1.000
_cell.length_c   1.000
_cell.angle_alpha   90.00
_cell.angle_beta   90.00
_cell.angle_gamma   90.00
#
_symmetry.space_group_name_H-M   'P 1'
#
loop_
_entity.id
_entity.type
_entity.pdbx_description
1 polymer ?
#
loop_
_entity_poly.entity_id
_entity_poly.type
_entity_poly.pdbx_seq_one_letter_code
_entity_poly.pdbx_strand_id
1 'polypeptide(L)' 'MPKPAFLSQTLEELNIGTFHNIAVVHSDTPLYAALGIFVEQRVSALPVVDEN' A
#
# COMPACT_ATOMS: atom_id res chain seq x y z
N MET A 1 26.68 -19.72 -8.65
CA MET A 1 26.48 -18.31 -9.05
C MET A 1 26.35 -17.46 -7.79
N PRO A 2 27.11 -16.37 -7.63
CA PRO A 2 26.92 -15.46 -6.50
C PRO A 2 25.52 -14.83 -6.59
N LYS A 3 24.83 -14.72 -5.45
CA LYS A 3 23.54 -14.02 -5.41
C LYS A 3 23.77 -12.54 -5.75
N PRO A 4 22.92 -11.93 -6.59
CA PRO A 4 23.00 -10.51 -6.86
C PRO A 4 22.94 -9.68 -5.57
N ALA A 5 23.79 -8.67 -5.48
CA ALA A 5 23.92 -7.83 -4.28
C ALA A 5 22.63 -7.07 -3.90
N PHE A 6 21.70 -6.89 -4.84
CA PHE A 6 20.41 -6.24 -4.58
C PHE A 6 19.45 -7.12 -3.77
N LEU A 7 19.59 -8.45 -3.77
CA LEU A 7 18.76 -9.34 -2.94
C LEU A 7 19.14 -9.29 -1.45
N SER A 8 20.29 -8.70 -1.14
CA SER A 8 20.79 -8.51 0.23
C SER A 8 20.51 -7.11 0.77
N GLN A 9 19.94 -6.21 -0.04
CA GLN A 9 19.61 -4.83 0.33
C GLN A 9 18.15 -4.76 0.83
N THR A 10 17.86 -3.78 1.67
CA THR A 10 16.51 -3.55 2.19
C THR A 10 15.61 -2.89 1.13
N LEU A 11 14.28 -3.01 1.28
CA LEU A 11 13.34 -2.36 0.37
C LEU A 11 13.51 -0.83 0.32
N GLU A 12 13.89 -0.23 1.46
CA GLU A 12 14.19 1.19 1.59
C GLU A 12 15.43 1.59 0.77
N GLU A 13 16.52 0.83 0.89
CA GLU A 13 17.75 1.05 0.09
C GLU A 13 17.48 0.92 -1.42
N LEU A 14 16.57 0.04 -1.80
CA LEU A 14 16.15 -0.17 -3.18
C LEU A 14 15.10 0.83 -3.67
N ASN A 15 14.58 1.71 -2.80
CA ASN A 15 13.45 2.61 -3.09
C ASN A 15 12.23 1.87 -3.68
N ILE A 16 11.99 0.63 -3.23
CA ILE A 16 10.88 -0.21 -3.69
C ILE A 16 9.74 -0.09 -2.68
N GLY A 17 8.65 0.52 -3.13
CA GLY A 17 7.42 0.67 -2.35
C GLY A 17 6.91 2.10 -2.33
N THR A 18 5.60 2.24 -2.14
CA THR A 18 4.97 3.55 -1.93
C THR A 18 4.79 3.74 -0.43
N PHE A 19 5.57 4.65 0.16
CA PHE A 19 5.53 4.95 1.59
C PHE A 19 4.78 6.24 1.93
N HIS A 20 4.34 6.98 0.91
CA HIS A 20 3.68 8.28 1.04
C HIS A 20 2.33 8.25 0.33
N ASN A 21 1.33 8.95 0.89
CA ASN A 21 -0.01 9.09 0.30
C ASN A 21 -0.71 7.75 0.01
N ILE A 22 -0.55 6.77 0.91
CA ILE A 22 -1.26 5.50 0.82
C ILE A 22 -2.71 5.75 1.28
N ALA A 23 -3.67 5.58 0.38
CA ALA A 23 -5.07 5.57 0.77
C ALA A 23 -5.36 4.33 1.61
N VAL A 24 -5.91 4.56 2.80
CA VAL A 24 -6.35 3.55 3.75
C VAL A 24 -7.83 3.76 4.05
N VAL A 25 -8.50 2.69 4.45
CA VAL A 25 -9.89 2.74 4.93
C VAL A 25 -9.94 2.17 6.34
N HIS A 26 -10.93 2.58 7.11
CA HIS A 26 -11.17 2.00 8.43
C HIS A 26 -12.13 0.80 8.33
N SER A 27 -12.12 -0.04 9.36
CA SER A 27 -13.01 -1.21 9.48
C SER A 27 -14.51 -0.84 9.49
N ASP A 28 -14.85 0.40 9.87
CA ASP A 28 -16.19 0.96 9.84
C ASP A 28 -16.56 1.64 8.50
N THR A 29 -15.59 1.80 7.59
CA THR A 29 -15.77 2.53 6.34
C THR A 29 -16.75 1.78 5.44
N PRO A 30 -17.85 2.40 5.01
CA PRO A 30 -18.86 1.72 4.22
C PRO A 30 -18.34 1.39 2.82
N LEU A 31 -18.81 0.25 2.28
CA LEU A 31 -18.30 -0.30 1.01
C LEU A 31 -18.41 0.68 -0.17
N TYR A 32 -19.47 1.50 -0.23
CA TYR A 32 -19.63 2.49 -1.29
C TYR A 32 -18.55 3.59 -1.25
N ALA A 33 -18.04 3.94 -0.06
CA ALA A 33 -16.97 4.90 0.09
C ALA A 33 -15.64 4.31 -0.38
N ALA A 34 -15.37 3.04 -0.05
CA ALA A 34 -14.20 2.32 -0.58
C ALA A 34 -14.23 2.23 -2.12
N LEU A 35 -15.40 1.95 -2.71
CA LEU A 35 -15.61 1.99 -4.17
C LEU A 35 -15.30 3.36 -4.78
N GLY A 36 -15.72 4.45 -4.12
CA GLY A 36 -15.36 5.81 -4.54
C GLY A 36 -13.85 6.01 -4.60
N ILE A 37 -13.13 5.59 -3.54
CA ILE A 37 -11.67 5.70 -3.46
C ILE A 37 -10.98 4.88 -4.56
N PHE A 38 -11.47 3.66 -4.84
CA PHE A 38 -10.94 2.82 -5.93
C PHE A 38 -11.02 3.53 -7.30
N VAL A 39 -12.14 4.21 -7.57
CA VAL A 39 -12.35 4.91 -8.84
C VAL A 39 -11.58 6.22 -8.92
N GLU A 40 -11.62 7.03 -7.86
CA GLU A 40 -10.98 8.35 -7.81
C GLU A 40 -9.46 8.25 -7.81
N GLN A 41 -8.90 7.38 -6.96
CA GLN A 41 -7.46 7.24 -6.81
C GLN A 41 -6.83 6.20 -7.74
N ARG A 42 -7.65 5.45 -8.48
CA ARG A 42 -7.23 4.38 -9.41
C ARG A 42 -6.31 3.35 -8.77
N VAL A 43 -6.54 3.07 -7.49
CA VAL A 43 -5.81 2.05 -6.73
C VAL A 43 -6.45 0.68 -6.94
N SER A 44 -5.68 -0.40 -6.79
CA SER A 44 -6.19 -1.77 -6.93
C SER A 44 -6.51 -2.44 -5.59
N ALA A 45 -5.98 -1.92 -4.49
CA ALA A 45 -6.20 -2.41 -3.13
C ALA A 45 -6.22 -1.24 -2.14
N LEU A 46 -7.05 -1.35 -1.12
CA LEU A 46 -7.12 -0.42 0.01
C LEU A 46 -6.81 -1.20 1.29
N PRO A 47 -5.76 -0.84 2.04
CA PRO A 47 -5.51 -1.40 3.35
C PRO A 47 -6.62 -0.99 4.32
N VAL A 48 -7.10 -1.96 5.11
CA VAL A 48 -8.05 -1.70 6.20
C VAL A 48 -7.27 -1.55 7.50
N VAL A 49 -7.38 -0.40 8.15
CA VAL A 49 -6.78 -0.10 9.46
C VAL A 49 -7.84 -0.14 10.55
N ASP A 50 -7.45 -0.59 11.74
CA ASP A 50 -8.31 -0.59 12.92
C ASP A 50 -7.88 0.52 13.90
N GLU A 51 -8.82 1.09 14.64
CA GLU A 51 -8.53 2.06 15.70
C GLU A 51 -8.22 1.29 16.98
N ASN A 52 -6.94 0.97 17.19
CA ASN A 52 -6.48 0.28 18.40
C ASN A 52 -6.12 1.28 19.52
#